data_AF-A0A6P0PG74-F1
#
_entry.id   AF-A0A6P0PG74-F1
#
_cell.length_a   1.000
_cell.length_b   1.000
_cell.length_c   1.000
_cell.angle_alpha   90.00
_cell.angle_beta   90.00
_cell.angle_gamma   90.00
#
_symmetry.space_group_name_H-M   'P 1'
#
loop_
_entity.id
_entity.type
_entity.pdbx_description
1 polymer ?
#
loop_
_entity_poly.entity_id
_entity_poly.type
_entity_poly.pdbx_seq_one_letter_code
_entity_poly.pdbx_strand_id
1 'polypeptide(L)'
;MGTSLTTDFRSCPGRKKGTLQSQINCVQAFIERFPGVERVIMDGTERPVQLPTHPEKQKLNYSGKKKRHTRKHLAAVDQNQKVLVLTQVREGKLHDKKCHDQEKLIGNIPVEIPIEVDSGFQGLHSPV
;
A
#
# COMPACT_ATOMS: atom_id res chain seq x y z
N MET A 1 6.89 -27.32 -26.68
CA MET A 1 8.13 -26.85 -26.03
C MET A 1 7.73 -25.71 -25.10
N GLY A 2 7.45 -26.04 -23.84
CA GLY A 2 6.97 -25.08 -22.86
C GLY A 2 8.16 -24.43 -22.17
N THR A 3 8.29 -23.11 -22.30
CA THR A 3 9.20 -22.31 -21.46
C THR A 3 8.42 -21.89 -20.23
N SER A 4 8.54 -22.67 -19.15
CA SER A 4 8.12 -22.26 -17.82
C SER A 4 9.04 -21.12 -17.35
N LEU A 5 8.54 -19.89 -17.38
CA LEU A 5 9.21 -18.75 -16.77
C LEU A 5 9.11 -18.90 -15.25
N THR A 6 10.15 -19.51 -14.67
CA THR A 6 10.38 -19.50 -13.23
C THR A 6 10.70 -18.07 -12.81
N THR A 7 9.70 -17.38 -12.24
CA THR A 7 9.90 -16.08 -11.60
C THR A 7 10.89 -16.27 -10.45
N ASP A 8 12.03 -15.57 -10.52
CA ASP A 8 13.10 -15.64 -9.52
C ASP A 8 12.56 -15.29 -8.12
N PHE A 9 12.33 -16.33 -7.32
CA PHE A 9 12.07 -16.22 -5.88
C PHE A 9 13.35 -15.70 -5.21
N ARG A 10 13.45 -14.38 -5.02
CA ARG A 10 14.48 -13.82 -4.13
C ARG A 10 14.29 -14.41 -2.73
N SER A 11 15.28 -15.20 -2.31
CA SER A 11 15.40 -15.75 -0.95
C SER A 11 15.16 -14.67 0.10
N CYS A 12 14.21 -14.90 1.02
CA CYS A 12 13.91 -13.98 2.11
C CYS A 12 15.03 -14.07 3.18
N PRO A 13 15.80 -13.00 3.47
CA PRO A 13 16.77 -13.03 4.56
C PRO A 13 16.02 -12.93 5.90
N GLY A 14 16.03 -14.00 6.68
CA GLY A 14 15.36 -14.02 7.98
C GLY A 14 16.06 -13.12 9.01
N ARG A 15 15.32 -12.21 9.68
CA ARG A 15 15.70 -11.72 11.02
C ARG A 15 14.61 -10.99 11.83
N LYS A 16 14.64 -11.34 13.13
CA LYS A 16 14.23 -10.75 14.43
C LYS A 16 12.91 -9.95 14.57
N LYS A 17 12.09 -10.47 15.50
CA LYS A 17 10.87 -9.90 16.09
C LYS A 17 11.17 -8.58 16.82
N GLY A 18 10.37 -7.55 16.54
CA GLY A 18 10.26 -6.36 17.38
C GLY A 18 10.32 -5.04 16.61
N THR A 19 9.25 -4.68 15.91
CA THR A 19 8.74 -3.31 15.64
C THR A 19 7.58 -3.39 14.65
N LEU A 20 6.57 -2.52 14.77
CA LEU A 20 5.74 -2.19 13.62
C LEU A 20 6.67 -1.53 12.59
N GLN A 21 6.68 -1.99 11.33
CA GLN A 21 7.43 -1.47 10.18
C GLN A 21 8.72 -2.21 9.76
N SER A 22 8.62 -3.52 9.51
CA SER A 22 9.43 -4.11 8.45
C SER A 22 8.54 -4.22 7.22
N GLN A 23 8.87 -3.54 6.13
CA GLN A 23 8.27 -3.85 4.84
C GLN A 23 8.39 -5.36 4.65
N ILE A 24 7.27 -6.04 4.38
CA ILE A 24 7.32 -7.47 4.11
C ILE A 24 8.04 -7.59 2.77
N ASN A 25 9.30 -8.00 2.82
CA ASN A 25 10.18 -8.00 1.66
C ASN A 25 10.06 -9.29 0.82
N CYS A 26 9.14 -10.18 1.18
CA CYS A 26 9.05 -11.51 0.60
C CYS A 26 7.68 -12.15 0.82
N VAL A 27 7.20 -12.87 -0.18
CA VAL A 27 5.93 -13.61 -0.21
C VAL A 27 5.78 -14.57 0.99
N GLN A 28 6.82 -15.34 1.30
CA GLN A 28 6.79 -16.29 2.41
C GLN A 28 6.56 -15.59 3.76
N ALA A 29 7.23 -14.45 3.98
CA ALA A 29 7.07 -13.67 5.19
C ALA A 29 5.66 -13.06 5.30
N PHE A 30 4.99 -12.78 4.16
CA PHE A 30 3.60 -12.36 4.15
C PHE A 30 2.67 -13.46 4.68
N ILE A 31 2.81 -14.68 4.14
CA ILE A 31 1.98 -15.84 4.49
C ILE A 31 2.15 -16.20 5.97
N GLU A 32 3.39 -16.24 6.46
CA GLU A 32 3.68 -16.52 7.87
C GLU A 32 3.13 -15.43 8.81
N ARG A 33 3.16 -14.18 8.36
CA ARG A 33 2.72 -13.04 9.17
C ARG A 33 1.20 -12.92 9.24
N PHE A 34 0.53 -13.24 8.14
CA PHE A 34 -0.91 -13.12 7.99
C PHE A 34 -1.52 -14.44 7.49
N PRO A 35 -1.57 -15.47 8.36
CA PRO A 35 -2.17 -16.73 7.99
C PRO A 35 -3.67 -16.55 7.73
N GLY A 36 -4.15 -17.09 6.61
CA GLY A 36 -5.56 -17.08 6.25
C GLY A 36 -6.05 -15.81 5.55
N VAL A 37 -5.16 -14.95 5.05
CA VAL A 37 -5.57 -13.87 4.12
C VAL A 37 -5.95 -14.50 2.78
N GLU A 38 -7.20 -14.31 2.38
CA GLU A 38 -7.75 -14.84 1.14
C GLU A 38 -7.81 -13.77 0.05
N ARG A 39 -7.97 -12.51 0.43
CA ARG A 39 -7.93 -11.35 -0.47
C ARG A 39 -7.35 -10.15 0.24
N VAL A 40 -6.73 -9.26 -0.52
CA VAL A 40 -6.23 -7.97 -0.03
C VAL A 40 -7.02 -6.85 -0.70
N ILE A 41 -7.64 -5.99 0.10
CA ILE A 41 -8.32 -4.79 -0.40
C ILE A 41 -7.41 -3.61 -0.11
N MET A 42 -7.11 -2.80 -1.12
CA MET A 42 -6.34 -1.56 -0.93
C MET A 42 -7.23 -0.34 -1.11
N ASP A 43 -7.19 0.55 -0.12
CA ASP A 43 -7.94 1.80 -0.15
C ASP A 43 -7.13 3.00 0.37
N GLY A 44 -7.36 4.14 -0.28
CA GLY A 44 -6.80 5.43 0.08
C GLY A 44 -7.61 6.11 1.16
N THR A 45 -7.06 6.21 2.36
CA THR A 45 -7.70 6.87 3.49
C THR A 45 -7.18 8.30 3.65
N GLU A 46 -8.09 9.28 3.78
CA GLU A 46 -7.75 10.68 4.08
C GLU A 46 -8.20 11.08 5.48
N ARG A 47 -7.28 11.61 6.29
CA ARG A 47 -7.56 12.13 7.63
C ARG A 47 -7.43 13.66 7.66
N PRO A 48 -8.40 14.39 8.23
CA PRO A 48 -8.24 15.83 8.45
C PRO A 48 -7.08 16.11 9.41
N VAL A 49 -6.36 17.19 9.16
CA VAL A 49 -5.29 17.67 10.04
C VAL A 49 -5.54 19.12 10.44
N GLN A 50 -4.95 19.52 11.57
CA GLN A 50 -4.92 20.93 11.95
C GLN A 50 -4.18 21.75 10.89
N LEU A 51 -4.56 23.03 10.78
CA LEU A 51 -3.99 23.95 9.82
C LEU A 51 -2.47 24.07 10.05
N PRO A 52 -1.63 23.69 9.08
CA PRO A 52 -0.19 23.88 9.22
C PRO A 52 0.13 25.38 9.28
N THR A 53 1.00 25.78 10.21
CA THR A 53 1.43 27.18 10.36
C THR A 53 2.31 27.66 9.21
N HIS A 54 3.05 26.75 8.56
CA HIS A 54 3.90 27.09 7.42
C HIS A 54 3.10 27.12 6.11
N PRO A 55 3.13 28.23 5.34
CA PRO A 55 2.36 28.40 4.11
C PRO A 55 2.58 27.30 3.07
N GLU A 56 3.83 26.85 2.91
CA GLU A 56 4.15 25.77 1.96
C GLU A 56 3.52 24.43 2.38
N LYS A 57 3.57 24.09 3.67
CA LYS A 57 2.90 22.88 4.19
C LYS A 57 1.39 22.99 4.10
N GLN A 58 0.83 24.19 4.24
CA GLN A 58 -0.59 24.44 4.09
C GLN A 58 -1.05 24.11 2.65
N LYS A 59 -0.36 24.65 1.64
CA LYS A 59 -0.62 24.36 0.22
C LYS A 59 -0.51 22.88 -0.11
N LEU A 60 0.49 22.19 0.44
CA LEU A 60 0.71 20.75 0.18
C LEU A 60 -0.38 19.87 0.82
N ASN A 61 -0.90 20.23 1.99
CA ASN A 61 -1.90 19.41 2.67
C ASN A 61 -3.35 19.75 2.28
N TYR A 62 -3.60 20.82 1.51
CA TYR A 62 -4.94 21.15 1.08
C TYR A 62 -5.48 20.16 0.03
N SER A 63 -6.51 19.39 0.39
CA SER A 63 -7.21 18.47 -0.51
C SER A 63 -8.37 19.18 -1.18
N GLY A 64 -8.31 19.33 -2.51
CA GLY A 64 -9.39 19.93 -3.30
C GLY A 64 -10.69 19.12 -3.26
N LYS A 65 -10.58 17.77 -3.23
CA LYS A 65 -11.75 16.85 -3.17
C LYS A 65 -12.49 16.99 -1.84
N LYS A 66 -11.75 17.09 -0.72
CA LYS A 66 -12.35 17.20 0.62
C LYS A 66 -12.57 18.65 1.07
N LYS A 67 -12.09 19.63 0.30
CA LYS A 67 -12.11 21.08 0.60
C LYS A 67 -11.54 21.44 1.98
N ARG A 68 -10.51 20.73 2.44
CA ARG A 68 -9.85 20.93 3.74
C ARG A 68 -8.42 20.38 3.74
N HIS A 69 -7.66 20.71 4.79
CA HIS A 69 -6.32 20.19 4.98
C HIS A 69 -6.40 18.74 5.45
N THR A 70 -5.85 17.84 4.66
CA THR A 70 -5.82 16.40 4.95
C THR A 70 -4.40 15.87 4.82
N ARG A 71 -4.19 14.72 5.46
CA ARG A 71 -3.08 13.82 5.16
C ARG A 71 -3.66 12.48 4.79
N LYS A 72 -2.97 11.74 3.93
CA LYS A 72 -3.48 10.49 3.40
C LYS A 72 -2.53 9.34 3.63
N HIS A 73 -3.11 8.16 3.75
CA HIS A 73 -2.42 6.90 3.82
C HIS A 73 -3.11 5.91 2.90
N LEU A 74 -2.31 5.03 2.32
CA LEU A 74 -2.83 3.85 1.69
C LEU A 74 -2.83 2.72 2.71
N ALA A 75 -3.97 2.07 2.86
CA ALA A 75 -4.12 0.91 3.71
C ALA A 75 -4.40 -0.32 2.83
N ALA A 76 -3.75 -1.43 3.16
CA ALA A 76 -4.13 -2.76 2.68
C ALA A 76 -4.84 -3.47 3.84
N VAL A 77 -6.03 -4.00 3.59
CA VAL A 77 -6.85 -4.70 4.58
C VAL A 77 -7.21 -6.10 4.10
N ASP A 78 -7.47 -7.00 5.04
CA ASP A 78 -7.94 -8.36 4.75
C ASP A 78 -9.46 -8.40 4.50
N GLN A 79 -9.98 -9.60 4.22
CA GLN A 79 -11.40 -9.86 4.06
C GLN A 79 -12.27 -9.47 5.27
N ASN A 80 -11.67 -9.36 6.46
CA ASN A 80 -12.32 -9.05 7.73
C ASN A 80 -12.09 -7.59 8.16
N GLN A 81 -11.62 -6.72 7.24
CA GLN A 81 -11.31 -5.31 7.47
C GLN A 81 -10.16 -5.08 8.48
N LYS A 82 -9.31 -6.08 8.71
CA LYS A 82 -8.10 -5.92 9.52
C LYS A 82 -7.01 -5.25 8.68
N VAL A 83 -6.36 -4.24 9.25
CA VAL A 83 -5.24 -3.55 8.60
C VAL A 83 -4.02 -4.46 8.55
N LEU A 84 -3.63 -4.86 7.34
CA LEU A 84 -2.43 -5.65 7.06
C LEU A 84 -1.22 -4.74 6.91
N VAL A 85 -1.36 -3.68 6.11
CA VAL A 85 -0.30 -2.71 5.84
C VAL A 85 -0.87 -1.30 5.86
N LEU A 86 -0.11 -0.36 6.41
CA LEU A 86 -0.41 1.06 6.36
C LEU A 86 0.84 1.80 5.88
N THR A 87 0.72 2.56 4.80
CA THR A 87 1.85 3.31 4.23
C THR A 87 2.25 4.50 5.08
N GLN A 88 3.39 5.10 4.74
CA GLN A 88 3.76 6.40 5.26
C GLN A 88 2.70 7.45 4.97
N VAL A 89 2.64 8.44 5.86
CA VAL A 89 1.71 9.56 5.73
C VAL A 89 2.15 10.44 4.55
N ARG A 90 1.26 10.65 3.58
CA ARG A 90 1.46 11.57 2.44
C ARG A 90 0.56 12.80 2.56
N GLU A 91 0.87 13.83 1.80
CA GLU A 91 0.14 15.09 1.80
C GLU A 91 -1.21 14.97 1.09
N GLY A 92 -2.24 15.67 1.61
CA GLY A 92 -3.60 15.59 1.10
C GLY A 92 -3.78 16.03 -0.36
N LYS A 93 -2.90 16.89 -0.88
CA LYS A 93 -2.92 17.33 -2.29
C LYS A 93 -2.49 16.23 -3.27
N LEU A 94 -1.69 15.26 -2.81
CA LEU A 94 -1.13 14.23 -3.69
C LEU A 94 -2.23 13.33 -4.24
N HIS A 95 -2.16 13.00 -5.54
CA HIS A 95 -3.11 12.09 -6.17
C HIS A 95 -2.83 10.65 -5.74
N ASP A 96 -3.90 9.88 -5.53
CA ASP A 96 -3.80 8.54 -4.95
C ASP A 96 -2.96 7.61 -5.82
N LYS A 97 -3.08 7.68 -7.16
CA LYS A 97 -2.22 6.93 -8.09
C LYS A 97 -0.72 7.15 -7.84
N LYS A 98 -0.30 8.41 -7.64
CA LYS A 98 1.11 8.73 -7.33
C LYS A 98 1.55 8.14 -5.99
N CYS A 99 0.67 8.10 -4.99
CA CYS A 99 0.97 7.45 -3.71
C CYS A 99 1.22 5.94 -3.91
N HIS A 100 0.37 5.27 -4.69
CA HIS A 100 0.52 3.85 -4.97
C HIS A 100 1.83 3.52 -5.70
N ASP A 101 2.14 4.26 -6.77
CA ASP A 101 3.35 4.04 -7.58
C ASP A 101 4.64 4.16 -6.73
N GLN A 102 4.62 5.03 -5.72
CA GLN A 102 5.77 5.28 -4.85
C GLN A 102 5.97 4.23 -3.75
N GLU A 103 4.92 3.59 -3.27
CA GLU A 103 4.97 2.71 -2.08
C GLU A 103 5.27 1.24 -2.43
N LYS A 104 5.28 0.85 -3.72
CA LYS A 104 5.62 -0.51 -4.22
C LYS A 104 4.94 -1.68 -3.46
N LEU A 105 3.78 -1.44 -2.86
CA LEU A 105 3.13 -2.39 -1.95
C LEU A 105 2.71 -3.70 -2.61
N ILE A 106 2.34 -3.65 -3.88
CA ILE A 106 1.81 -4.79 -4.64
C ILE A 106 2.89 -5.86 -4.85
N GLY A 107 4.16 -5.47 -5.00
CA GLY A 107 5.24 -6.39 -5.38
C GLY A 107 5.56 -7.48 -4.35
N ASN A 108 5.05 -7.36 -3.12
CA ASN A 108 5.34 -8.31 -2.04
C ASN A 108 4.11 -9.15 -1.63
N ILE A 109 2.97 -8.95 -2.28
CA ILE A 109 1.76 -9.76 -2.06
C ILE A 109 1.85 -11.00 -2.96
N PRO A 110 1.61 -12.22 -2.44
CA PRO A 110 1.57 -13.44 -3.26
C PRO A 110 0.61 -13.29 -4.45
N VAL A 111 1.01 -13.80 -5.62
CA VAL A 111 0.20 -13.72 -6.86
C VAL A 111 -1.13 -14.48 -6.73
N GLU A 112 -1.16 -15.49 -5.85
CA GLU A 112 -2.32 -16.31 -5.55
C GLU A 112 -3.40 -15.55 -4.76
N ILE A 113 -3.05 -14.44 -4.10
CA ILE A 113 -3.98 -13.65 -3.31
C ILE A 113 -4.55 -12.53 -4.19
N PRO A 114 -5.85 -12.54 -4.53
CA PRO A 114 -6.46 -11.45 -5.29
C PRO A 114 -6.35 -10.13 -4.56
N ILE A 115 -5.95 -9.09 -5.32
CA ILE A 115 -5.86 -7.72 -4.85
C ILE A 115 -7.02 -6.92 -5.44
N GLU A 116 -7.88 -6.42 -4.58
CA GLU A 116 -8.98 -5.54 -4.94
C GLU A 116 -8.56 -4.09 -4.70
N VAL A 117 -8.72 -3.25 -5.72
CA VAL A 117 -8.37 -1.82 -5.68
C VAL A 117 -9.53 -1.00 -6.21
N ASP A 118 -9.67 0.25 -5.77
CA ASP A 118 -10.61 1.20 -6.39
C ASP A 118 -10.29 1.36 -7.89
N SER A 119 -11.34 1.58 -8.68
CA SER A 119 -11.29 1.90 -10.12
C SER A 119 -10.31 3.02 -10.47
N GLY A 120 -10.07 3.97 -9.55
CA GLY A 120 -9.03 5.01 -9.69
C GLY A 120 -7.59 4.48 -9.81
N PHE A 121 -7.39 3.19 -9.58
CA PHE A 121 -6.12 2.46 -9.73
C PHE A 121 -6.07 1.55 -10.96
N GLN A 122 -7.10 1.55 -11.81
CA GLN A 122 -7.06 0.86 -13.12
C GLN A 122 -5.91 1.42 -13.95
N GLY A 123 -4.91 0.56 -14.19
CA GLY A 123 -3.62 0.92 -14.80
C GLY A 123 -2.40 0.38 -14.03
N LEU A 124 -2.58 -0.14 -12.80
CA LEU A 124 -1.53 -0.86 -12.06
C LEU A 124 -1.36 -2.32 -12.52
N HIS A 125 -2.41 -2.93 -13.07
CA HIS A 125 -2.33 -4.20 -13.80
C HIS A 125 -1.83 -3.94 -15.23
N SER A 126 -0.53 -3.69 -15.40
CA SER A 126 0.11 -3.98 -16.68
C SER A 126 0.94 -5.24 -16.48
N PRO A 127 0.65 -6.35 -17.18
CA PRO A 127 1.58 -7.46 -17.20
C PRO A 127 2.87 -6.94 -17.84
N VAL A 128 3.98 -7.07 -17.11
CA VAL A 128 5.33 -7.04 -17.68
C VAL A 128 5.81 -8.48 -17.68
#